data_AF-A0A813HJT1-F1
#
_entry.id   AF-A0A813HJT1-F1
#
_cell.length_a   1.000
_cell.length_b   1.000
_cell.length_c   1.000
_cell.angle_alpha   90.00
_cell.angle_beta   90.00
_cell.angle_gamma   90.00
#
_symmetry.space_group_name_H-M   'P 1'
#
loop_
_entity.id
_entity.type
_entity.pdbx_description
1 polymer ?
#
loop_
_entity_poly.entity_id
_entity_poly.type
_entity_poly.pdbx_seq_one_letter_code
_entity_poly.pdbx_strand_id
1 'polypeptide(L)'
;VLLKSPPEALEAGQECAVDDAAPLASGDTAGRQRSHRFRHRGGGRRCEACNLVQPRECVHCNYCEVCVEGHDHHCPWMGKCVGKQNLCAFYSFLVVSFSSLGYIFFIALFTAVPLSGLDSHYRKNPISPTPELPPPPASFAGHS
;
A
#
# COMPACT_ATOMS: atom_id res chain seq x y z
N VAL A 1 5.33 -8.27 8.89
CA VAL A 1 5.36 -9.34 7.85
C VAL A 1 6.76 -9.93 7.82
N LEU A 2 7.00 -10.94 8.67
CA LEU A 2 8.02 -11.99 8.57
C LEU A 2 8.04 -12.70 9.92
N LEU A 3 7.37 -13.86 10.02
CA LEU A 3 7.89 -14.91 10.89
C LEU A 3 8.34 -16.01 9.93
N LYS A 4 9.55 -15.81 9.40
CA LYS A 4 10.33 -16.90 8.84
C LYS A 4 10.90 -17.64 10.04
N SER A 5 10.32 -18.78 10.39
CA SER A 5 10.93 -19.67 11.39
C SER A 5 12.10 -20.41 10.75
N PRO A 6 13.35 -20.27 11.23
CA PRO A 6 14.44 -21.18 10.89
C PRO A 6 14.26 -22.54 11.59
N PRO A 7 14.97 -23.59 11.15
CA PRO A 7 14.63 -25.00 11.41
C PRO A 7 15.20 -25.58 12.71
N GLU A 8 15.13 -24.89 13.85
CA GLU A 8 15.74 -25.36 15.11
C GLU A 8 14.94 -24.90 16.35
N ALA A 9 13.67 -25.29 16.46
CA ALA A 9 12.90 -25.11 17.71
C ALA A 9 11.90 -26.27 17.89
N LEU A 10 12.46 -27.44 18.18
CA LEU A 10 11.77 -28.50 18.91
C LEU A 10 11.48 -27.97 20.33
N GLU A 11 10.32 -28.32 20.90
CA GLU A 11 9.95 -28.11 22.31
C GLU A 11 9.52 -26.69 22.75
N ALA A 12 8.41 -26.19 22.21
CA ALA A 12 7.46 -25.39 23.00
C ALA A 12 6.12 -25.32 22.25
N GLY A 13 5.01 -25.50 22.97
CA GLY A 13 3.68 -25.16 22.45
C GLY A 13 3.63 -23.67 22.13
N GLN A 14 3.93 -23.32 20.87
CA GLN A 14 3.90 -21.96 20.38
C GLN A 14 2.45 -21.57 20.10
N GLU A 15 1.78 -21.12 21.16
CA GLU A 15 0.53 -20.38 21.05
C GLU A 15 0.81 -19.14 20.19
N CYS A 16 -0.04 -18.87 19.20
CA CYS A 16 0.06 -17.67 18.37
C CYS A 16 0.15 -16.44 19.29
N ALA A 17 1.29 -15.75 19.25
CA ALA A 17 1.57 -14.57 20.06
C ALA A 17 0.42 -13.56 19.93
N VAL A 18 -0.34 -13.45 21.01
CA VAL A 18 -1.12 -12.26 21.32
C VAL A 18 -0.10 -11.27 21.87
N ASP A 19 0.32 -10.30 21.06
CA ASP A 19 1.02 -9.14 21.59
C ASP A 19 -0.02 -8.31 22.38
N ASP A 20 -0.27 -8.70 23.62
CA ASP A 20 -0.98 -7.88 24.61
C ASP A 20 -0.09 -6.68 24.94
N ALA A 21 -0.29 -5.58 24.23
CA ALA A 21 0.24 -4.29 24.62
C ALA A 21 -0.43 -3.86 25.95
N ALA A 22 0.23 -4.16 27.07
CA ALA A 22 -0.11 -3.61 28.37
C ALA A 22 0.17 -2.09 28.39
N PRO A 23 -0.77 -1.24 28.85
CA PRO A 23 -0.42 0.08 29.36
C PRO A 23 -0.17 0.00 30.87
N LEU A 24 1.00 0.50 31.27
CA LEU A 24 1.45 0.71 32.65
C LEU A 24 0.60 1.76 33.40
N ALA A 25 0.35 1.50 34.70
CA ALA A 25 0.03 2.43 35.80
C ALA A 25 -1.31 3.22 35.70
N SER A 26 -2.10 3.53 36.73
CA SER A 26 -2.04 3.40 38.20
C SER A 26 -3.37 3.94 38.76
N GLY A 27 -3.92 3.39 39.84
CA GLY A 27 -4.95 4.07 40.67
C GLY A 27 -6.11 3.19 41.14
N ASP A 28 -6.16 2.91 42.44
CA ASP A 28 -7.19 2.15 43.15
C ASP A 28 -8.53 2.90 43.28
N THR A 29 -9.67 2.21 43.10
CA THR A 29 -10.74 2.06 44.12
C THR A 29 -11.95 1.27 43.59
N ALA A 30 -12.27 0.19 44.33
CA ALA A 30 -13.58 -0.47 44.53
C ALA A 30 -14.63 -0.47 43.40
N GLY A 31 -14.92 -1.66 42.85
CA GLY A 31 -16.21 -1.90 42.19
C GLY A 31 -16.31 -3.15 41.33
N ARG A 32 -16.97 -4.18 41.88
CA ARG A 32 -17.68 -5.25 41.15
C ARG A 32 -16.83 -6.20 40.28
N GLN A 33 -16.42 -7.31 40.90
CA GLN A 33 -15.96 -8.50 40.19
C GLN A 33 -17.10 -9.09 39.33
N ARG A 34 -17.27 -8.60 38.11
CA ARG A 34 -17.86 -9.38 37.03
C ARG A 34 -16.74 -10.21 36.44
N SER A 35 -16.60 -11.43 36.94
CA SER A 35 -15.88 -12.48 36.25
C SER A 35 -16.58 -12.76 34.92
N HIS A 36 -16.28 -11.95 33.90
CA HIS A 36 -16.38 -12.40 32.52
C HIS A 36 -15.30 -13.46 32.34
N ARG A 37 -15.57 -14.66 32.86
CA ARG A 37 -14.95 -15.89 32.41
C ARG A 37 -15.40 -16.04 30.96
N PHE A 38 -14.69 -15.36 30.05
CA PHE A 38 -14.76 -15.65 28.64
C PHE A 38 -14.29 -17.10 28.54
N ARG A 39 -15.24 -18.03 28.45
CA ARG A 39 -14.94 -19.41 28.09
C ARG A 39 -14.35 -19.33 26.69
N HIS A 40 -13.04 -19.23 26.58
CA HIS A 40 -12.34 -19.69 25.40
C HIS A 40 -12.56 -21.19 25.34
N ARG A 41 -13.68 -21.60 24.73
CA ARG A 41 -13.88 -22.96 24.27
C ARG A 41 -12.86 -23.13 23.14
N GLY A 42 -11.66 -23.56 23.56
CA GLY A 42 -10.53 -23.91 22.73
C GLY A 42 -10.94 -25.01 21.77
N GLY A 43 -10.91 -24.64 20.49
CA GLY A 43 -11.16 -25.51 19.36
C GLY A 43 -10.54 -24.84 18.14
N GLY A 44 -9.27 -24.43 18.26
CA GLY A 44 -8.48 -23.97 17.12
C GLY A 44 -8.26 -25.15 16.19
N ARG A 45 -8.51 -24.97 14.89
CA ARG A 45 -8.20 -26.00 13.89
C ARG A 45 -6.69 -26.04 13.71
N ARG A 46 -6.10 -27.22 13.56
CA ARG A 46 -4.67 -27.32 13.22
C ARG A 46 -4.50 -27.10 11.73
N CYS A 47 -3.54 -26.27 11.35
CA CYS A 47 -3.07 -26.18 9.98
C CYS A 47 -2.14 -27.37 9.70
N GLU A 48 -2.45 -28.21 8.71
CA GLU A 48 -1.60 -29.34 8.34
C GLU A 48 -0.29 -28.90 7.69
N ALA A 49 -0.33 -27.82 6.88
CA ALA A 49 0.86 -27.31 6.18
C ALA A 49 1.87 -26.64 7.11
N CYS A 50 1.41 -25.88 8.10
CA CYS A 50 2.28 -25.16 9.04
C CYS A 50 2.43 -25.85 10.39
N ASN A 51 1.71 -26.95 10.63
CA ASN A 51 1.63 -27.67 11.91
C ASN A 51 1.35 -26.79 13.14
N LEU A 52 0.57 -25.71 12.98
CA LEU A 52 0.23 -24.77 14.05
C LEU A 52 -1.27 -24.80 14.37
N VAL A 53 -1.62 -24.53 15.63
CA VAL A 53 -3.03 -24.36 16.04
C VAL A 53 -3.50 -22.99 15.60
N GLN A 54 -4.46 -22.95 14.69
CA GLN A 54 -5.03 -21.72 14.17
C GLN A 54 -5.90 -21.07 15.26
N PRO A 55 -5.65 -19.80 15.65
CA PRO A 55 -6.62 -19.03 16.41
C PRO A 55 -7.90 -18.86 15.58
N ARG A 56 -8.97 -18.38 16.23
CA ARG A 56 -10.22 -18.10 15.52
C ARG A 56 -9.94 -17.15 14.36
N GLU A 57 -10.53 -17.45 13.20
CA GLU A 57 -10.41 -16.64 11.96
C GLU A 57 -9.05 -16.70 11.24
N CYS A 58 -8.11 -17.55 11.68
CA CYS A 58 -6.87 -17.77 10.95
C CYS A 58 -7.05 -18.79 9.82
N VAL A 59 -6.51 -18.47 8.63
CA VAL A 59 -6.57 -19.30 7.42
C VAL A 59 -5.17 -19.39 6.80
N HIS A 60 -4.82 -20.57 6.31
CA HIS A 60 -3.58 -20.78 5.57
C HIS A 60 -3.74 -20.33 4.11
N CYS A 61 -2.83 -19.48 3.64
CA CYS A 61 -2.76 -19.10 2.24
C CYS A 61 -1.75 -19.96 1.51
N ASN A 62 -2.21 -20.80 0.57
CA ASN A 62 -1.35 -21.69 -0.22
C ASN A 62 -0.36 -20.93 -1.11
N TYR A 63 -0.65 -19.68 -1.49
CA TYR A 63 0.23 -18.88 -2.34
C TYR A 63 1.42 -18.29 -1.57
N CYS A 64 1.21 -17.93 -0.31
CA CYS A 64 2.25 -17.37 0.55
C CYS A 64 2.81 -18.38 1.56
N GLU A 65 2.26 -19.59 1.59
CA GLU A 65 2.60 -20.68 2.51
C GLU A 65 2.61 -20.24 3.98
N VAL A 66 1.66 -19.37 4.35
CA VAL A 66 1.61 -18.77 5.68
C VAL A 66 0.18 -18.73 6.21
N CYS A 67 0.03 -18.95 7.51
CA CYS A 67 -1.22 -18.76 8.24
C CYS A 67 -1.43 -17.28 8.57
N VAL A 68 -2.56 -16.72 8.15
CA VAL A 68 -2.89 -15.30 8.30
C VAL A 68 -4.14 -15.18 9.18
N GLU A 69 -4.06 -14.37 10.25
CA GLU A 69 -5.21 -14.09 11.12
C GLU A 69 -6.18 -13.10 10.46
N GLY A 70 -7.47 -13.40 10.50
CA GLY A 70 -8.49 -12.61 9.83
C GLY A 70 -8.18 -12.46 8.34
N HIS A 71 -7.77 -13.57 7.70
CA HIS A 71 -7.39 -13.60 6.31
C HIS A 71 -8.56 -13.14 5.42
N ASP A 72 -8.34 -12.06 4.67
CA ASP A 72 -9.30 -11.54 3.71
C ASP A 72 -9.00 -12.14 2.33
N HIS A 73 -7.84 -11.82 1.76
CA HIS A 73 -7.41 -12.35 0.47
C HIS A 73 -5.88 -12.28 0.28
N HIS A 74 -5.36 -13.10 -0.64
CA HIS A 74 -4.04 -12.87 -1.22
C HIS A 74 -4.17 -11.83 -2.34
N CYS A 75 -3.48 -10.70 -2.22
CA CYS A 75 -3.48 -9.66 -3.24
C CYS A 75 -2.23 -9.82 -4.14
N PRO A 76 -2.38 -10.24 -5.41
CA PRO A 76 -1.24 -10.41 -6.31
C PRO A 76 -0.51 -9.09 -6.58
N TRP A 77 -1.27 -7.99 -6.59
CA TRP A 77 -0.76 -6.64 -6.86
C TRP A 77 0.20 -6.14 -5.78
N MET A 78 -0.06 -6.52 -4.52
CA MET A 78 0.80 -6.16 -3.38
C MET A 78 1.83 -7.25 -3.06
N GLY A 79 1.73 -8.41 -3.71
CA GLY A 79 2.56 -9.60 -3.42
C GLY A 79 2.43 -10.09 -1.98
N LYS A 80 1.32 -9.79 -1.29
CA LYS A 80 1.12 -10.09 0.14
C LYS A 80 -0.34 -10.45 0.43
N CYS A 81 -0.54 -11.24 1.47
CA CYS A 81 -1.87 -11.46 2.04
C CYS A 81 -2.36 -10.22 2.80
N VAL A 82 -3.63 -9.92 2.62
CA VAL A 82 -4.37 -8.92 3.39
C VAL A 82 -5.15 -9.65 4.48
N GLY A 83 -5.03 -9.16 5.70
CA GLY A 83 -5.74 -9.67 6.86
C GLY A 83 -5.76 -8.66 7.98
N LYS A 84 -6.18 -9.09 9.17
CA LYS A 84 -6.47 -8.20 10.31
C LYS A 84 -5.37 -7.17 10.61
N GLN A 85 -4.10 -7.57 10.57
CA GLN A 85 -2.95 -6.71 10.91
C GLN A 85 -2.64 -5.62 9.88
N ASN A 86 -3.04 -5.78 8.61
CA ASN A 86 -2.71 -4.83 7.54
C ASN A 86 -3.94 -4.30 6.80
N LEU A 87 -5.15 -4.65 7.24
CA LEU A 87 -6.39 -4.24 6.60
C LEU A 87 -6.55 -2.71 6.56
N CYS A 88 -6.28 -2.02 7.67
CA CYS A 88 -6.34 -0.55 7.70
C CYS A 88 -5.32 0.08 6.74
N ALA A 89 -4.08 -0.42 6.74
CA ALA A 89 -3.04 0.07 5.83
C ALA A 89 -3.39 -0.18 4.36
N PHE A 90 -4.02 -1.31 4.05
CA PHE A 90 -4.51 -1.61 2.71
C PHE A 90 -5.58 -0.61 2.26
N TYR A 91 -6.57 -0.30 3.12
CA TYR A 91 -7.57 0.73 2.81
C TYR A 91 -6.96 2.12 2.66
N SER A 92 -6.02 2.50 3.53
CA SER A 92 -5.28 3.77 3.37
C SER A 92 -4.53 3.84 2.04
N PHE A 93 -3.88 2.75 1.63
CA PHE A 93 -3.22 2.65 0.33
C PHE A 93 -4.21 2.85 -0.83
N LEU A 94 -5.39 2.22 -0.79
CA LEU A 94 -6.42 2.41 -1.82
C LEU A 94 -6.88 3.87 -1.90
N VAL A 95 -7.22 4.48 -0.76
CA VAL A 95 -7.71 5.87 -0.71
C VAL A 95 -6.66 6.82 -1.27
N VAL A 96 -5.40 6.69 -0.84
CA VAL A 96 -4.30 7.55 -1.32
C VAL A 96 -4.06 7.33 -2.81
N SER A 97 -4.10 6.09 -3.29
CA SER A 97 -3.89 5.77 -4.71
C SER A 97 -4.99 6.33 -5.61
N PHE A 98 -6.27 6.20 -5.22
CA PHE A 98 -7.36 6.80 -5.98
C PHE A 98 -7.33 8.33 -5.92
N SER A 99 -6.96 8.89 -4.76
CA SER A 99 -6.83 10.35 -4.59
C SER A 99 -5.69 10.91 -5.44
N SER A 100 -4.55 10.23 -5.52
CA SER A 100 -3.41 10.67 -6.33
C SER A 100 -3.71 10.58 -7.84
N LEU A 101 -4.38 9.52 -8.29
CA LEU A 101 -4.85 9.40 -9.67
C LEU A 101 -5.86 10.51 -10.00
N GLY A 102 -6.82 10.78 -9.10
CA GLY A 102 -7.77 11.87 -9.25
C GLY A 102 -7.10 13.24 -9.31
N TYR A 103 -6.08 13.47 -8.48
CA TYR A 103 -5.29 14.70 -8.48
C TYR A 103 -4.50 14.88 -9.79
N ILE A 104 -3.81 13.84 -10.27
CA ILE A 104 -3.10 13.88 -11.54
C ILE A 104 -4.06 14.14 -12.70
N PHE A 105 -5.21 13.47 -12.71
CA PHE A 105 -6.25 13.69 -13.72
C PHE A 105 -6.77 15.12 -13.70
N PHE A 106 -7.05 15.67 -12.51
CA PHE A 106 -7.46 17.07 -12.36
C PHE A 106 -6.41 18.04 -12.90
N ILE A 107 -5.13 17.88 -12.53
CA ILE A 107 -4.05 18.71 -13.04
C ILE A 107 -3.92 18.59 -14.56
N ALA A 108 -4.00 17.37 -15.10
CA ALA A 108 -3.95 17.14 -16.54
C ALA A 108 -5.10 17.85 -17.26
N LEU A 109 -6.32 17.81 -16.74
CA LEU A 109 -7.45 18.55 -17.33
C LEU A 109 -7.22 20.06 -17.28
N PHE A 110 -6.77 20.60 -16.15
CA PHE A 110 -6.58 22.03 -15.99
C PHE A 110 -5.39 22.59 -16.77
N THR A 111 -4.37 21.78 -17.05
CA THR A 111 -3.15 22.23 -17.74
C THR A 111 -3.12 21.82 -19.21
N ALA A 112 -3.42 20.55 -19.52
CA ALA A 112 -3.34 20.03 -20.88
C ALA A 112 -4.50 20.50 -21.77
N VAL A 113 -5.70 20.74 -21.23
CA VAL A 113 -6.83 21.25 -22.04
C VAL A 113 -6.55 22.68 -22.54
N PRO A 114 -6.13 23.65 -21.71
CA PRO A 114 -5.75 24.97 -22.22
C PRO A 114 -4.56 24.95 -23.18
N LEU A 115 -3.54 24.11 -22.92
CA LEU A 115 -2.39 23.92 -23.82
C LEU A 115 -2.83 23.37 -25.18
N SER A 116 -3.68 22.35 -25.20
CA SER A 116 -4.23 21.82 -26.45
C SER A 116 -5.09 22.85 -27.21
N GLY A 117 -5.71 23.78 -26.49
CA GLY A 117 -6.42 24.94 -27.06
C GLY A 117 -5.48 25.93 -27.74
N LEU A 118 -4.35 26.25 -27.10
CA LEU A 118 -3.30 27.11 -27.68
C LEU A 118 -2.62 26.44 -28.88
N ASP A 119 -2.29 25.15 -28.79
CA ASP A 119 -1.74 24.38 -29.91
C ASP A 119 -2.71 24.33 -31.09
N SER A 120 -4.00 24.10 -30.82
CA SER A 120 -5.05 24.14 -31.84
C SER A 120 -5.17 25.53 -32.48
N HIS A 121 -5.04 26.59 -31.70
CA HIS A 121 -5.06 27.97 -32.19
C HIS A 121 -3.81 28.31 -33.01
N TYR A 122 -2.62 27.94 -32.55
CA TYR A 122 -1.34 28.12 -33.25
C TYR A 122 -1.33 27.32 -34.57
N ARG A 123 -1.85 26.09 -34.57
CA ARG A 123 -1.97 25.25 -35.76
C ARG A 123 -2.91 25.84 -36.81
N LYS A 124 -4.00 26.50 -36.39
CA LYS A 124 -4.98 27.13 -37.31
C LYS A 124 -4.55 28.51 -37.79
N ASN A 125 -3.71 29.22 -37.04
CA ASN A 125 -3.19 30.55 -37.38
C ASN A 125 -1.65 30.54 -37.46
N PRO A 126 -1.05 29.85 -38.45
CA PRO A 126 0.39 29.87 -38.62
C PRO A 126 0.86 31.31 -38.91
N ILE A 127 1.82 31.79 -38.13
CA ILE A 127 2.47 33.08 -38.39
C ILE A 127 3.19 32.92 -39.74
N SER A 128 2.90 33.84 -40.68
CA SER A 128 3.62 33.93 -41.95
C SER A 128 5.12 33.94 -41.70
N PRO A 129 5.95 33.30 -42.54
CA PRO A 129 7.40 33.24 -42.35
C PRO A 129 7.92 34.65 -42.05
N THR A 130 8.68 34.78 -40.95
CA THR A 130 9.33 36.02 -40.56
C THR A 130 10.03 36.61 -41.79
N PRO A 131 9.97 37.93 -42.03
CA PRO A 131 10.79 38.54 -43.07
C PRO A 131 12.23 38.09 -42.83
N GLU A 132 12.83 37.46 -43.84
CA GLU A 132 14.19 36.94 -43.74
C GLU A 132 15.08 38.02 -43.14
N LEU A 133 15.80 37.67 -42.06
CA LEU A 133 16.86 38.53 -41.55
C LEU A 133 17.81 38.79 -42.72
N PRO A 134 18.20 40.04 -43.02
CA PRO A 134 19.17 40.29 -44.07
C PRO A 134 20.42 39.44 -43.81
N PRO A 135 21.01 38.84 -44.86
CA PRO A 135 22.20 38.02 -44.69
C PRO A 135 23.27 38.85 -43.97
N PRO A 136 24.06 38.23 -43.07
CA PRO A 136 25.15 38.96 -42.42
C PRO A 136 26.03 39.59 -43.50
N PRO A 137 26.53 40.83 -43.29
CA PRO A 137 27.43 41.45 -44.25
C PRO A 137 28.58 40.48 -44.49
N ALA A 138 28.93 40.26 -45.75
CA ALA A 138 30.06 39.43 -46.13
C ALA A 138 31.28 39.97 -45.37
N SER A 139 31.65 39.28 -44.29
CA SER A 139 32.93 39.46 -43.64
C SER A 139 33.96 39.35 -44.76
N PHE A 140 34.70 40.44 -44.94
CA PHE A 140 35.74 40.62 -45.93
C PHE A 140 36.51 39.31 -46.16
N ALA A 141 36.23 38.66 -47.29
CA ALA A 141 37.18 37.76 -47.91
C ALA A 141 38.34 38.64 -48.43
N GLY A 142 39.18 39.08 -47.51
CA GLY A 142 40.30 39.98 -47.74
C GLY A 142 41.61 39.26 -47.43
N HIS A 143 42.10 38.53 -48.44
CA HIS A 143 43.51 38.43 -48.86
C HIS A 143 44.59 38.14 -47.80
N SER A 144 45.18 36.94 -47.97
CA SER A 144 46.62 36.58 -47.86
C SER A 144 47.44 37.06 -46.66
#